data_AF-A0A960MH81-F1
#
_entry.id   AF-A0A960MH81-F1
#
_cell.length_a   1.000
_cell.length_b   1.000
_cell.length_c   1.000
_cell.angle_alpha   90.00
_cell.angle_beta   90.00
_cell.angle_gamma   90.00
#
_symmetry.space_group_name_H-M   'P 1'
#
loop_
_entity.id
_entity.type
_entity.pdbx_description
1 polymer ?
#
loop_
_entity_poly.entity_id
_entity_poly.type
_entity_poly.pdbx_seq_one_letter_code
_entity_poly.pdbx_strand_id
1 'polypeptide(L)'
;MAAVIWGPGHSEAQQPGVAKPKPEMGAMILMADGRRQRGFVQDTNDKGLLFTLVEGAPGTGYAWDTQVKAVAFDETDEIMREARAAYQQGLFEVAEKLLGNVADTYYNVAWVPNSFAAEARYYQIEALRQLGRWKEIGPLLETPTAKAIPTRLPEFFQAQFKMDQLWAQFGADQMDAIKAAVEAVQLPVVGQAKLLPSPSFKEMPLRDLVQYTFFRAKLNETAGNLDQALADYYRTFSLTFGNQKLLRDLSMKAALSIQARNPALQKEGGASPMVLRQIQSLA
;
A
#
# COMPACT_ATOMS: atom_id res chain seq x y z
N MET A 1 68.27 -27.91 -4.11
CA MET A 1 67.26 -27.86 -3.04
C MET A 1 66.44 -26.60 -3.24
N ALA A 2 65.12 -26.76 -3.35
CA ALA A 2 64.21 -25.75 -3.89
C ALA A 2 63.91 -24.62 -2.92
N ALA A 3 63.89 -23.39 -3.44
CA ALA A 3 63.27 -22.23 -2.80
C ALA A 3 61.77 -22.24 -3.15
N VAL A 4 60.91 -22.16 -2.13
CA VAL A 4 59.45 -22.06 -2.29
C VAL A 4 59.05 -20.60 -2.12
N ILE A 5 58.48 -20.05 -3.18
CA ILE A 5 57.98 -18.67 -3.28
C ILE A 5 56.60 -18.58 -2.62
N TRP A 6 56.42 -17.56 -1.78
CA TRP A 6 55.17 -17.18 -1.13
C TRP A 6 54.14 -16.67 -2.16
N GLY A 7 52.91 -17.18 -2.09
CA GLY A 7 51.72 -16.56 -2.68
C GLY A 7 50.72 -16.20 -1.58
N PRO A 8 50.09 -15.01 -1.59
CA PRO A 8 49.15 -14.61 -0.54
C PRO A 8 47.79 -15.24 -0.82
N GLY A 9 47.53 -16.37 -0.17
CA GLY A 9 46.17 -16.88 0.03
C GLY A 9 45.58 -16.25 1.28
N HIS A 10 45.17 -14.98 1.21
CA HIS A 10 44.27 -14.43 2.23
C HIS A 10 42.90 -15.08 2.03
N SER A 11 42.65 -16.12 2.82
CA SER A 11 41.31 -16.61 3.09
C SER A 11 40.62 -15.54 3.95
N GLU A 12 39.81 -14.70 3.31
CA GLU A 12 38.83 -13.89 4.03
C GLU A 12 37.86 -14.87 4.71
N ALA A 13 38.09 -15.09 6.01
CA ALA A 13 37.08 -15.61 6.88
C ALA A 13 35.90 -14.63 6.85
N GLN A 14 34.78 -15.06 6.25
CA GLN A 14 33.51 -14.35 6.31
C GLN A 14 33.16 -14.12 7.79
N GLN A 15 33.33 -12.87 8.25
CA GLN A 15 32.80 -12.44 9.52
C GLN A 15 31.27 -12.60 9.50
N PRO A 16 30.65 -13.04 10.61
CA PRO A 16 29.20 -13.12 10.73
C PRO A 16 28.62 -11.73 10.42
N GLY A 17 27.65 -11.71 9.50
CA GLY A 17 27.14 -10.51 8.83
C GLY A 17 27.01 -9.31 9.76
N VAL A 18 27.92 -8.34 9.60
CA VAL A 18 27.74 -7.00 10.16
C VAL A 18 26.49 -6.45 9.51
N ALA A 19 25.39 -6.39 10.26
CA ALA A 19 24.21 -5.65 9.85
C ALA A 19 24.67 -4.27 9.40
N LYS A 20 24.33 -3.86 8.17
CA LYS A 20 24.67 -2.52 7.67
C LYS A 20 24.30 -1.51 8.76
N PRO A 21 25.22 -0.61 9.15
CA PRO A 21 24.92 0.37 10.18
C PRO A 21 23.67 1.15 9.76
N LYS A 22 22.71 1.26 10.68
CA LYS A 22 21.50 2.07 10.47
C LYS A 22 21.96 3.51 10.19
N PRO A 23 21.55 4.16 9.09
CA PRO A 23 21.95 5.54 8.84
C PRO A 23 21.36 6.43 9.94
N GLU A 24 22.22 7.14 10.66
CA GLU A 24 21.74 8.19 11.55
C GLU A 24 21.33 9.41 10.74
N MET A 25 20.29 10.11 11.20
CA MET A 25 19.62 11.14 10.42
C MET A 25 19.65 12.47 11.17
N GLY A 26 20.28 13.48 10.58
CA GLY A 26 20.22 14.86 11.07
C GLY A 26 18.77 15.37 11.11
N ALA A 27 18.34 15.84 12.27
CA ALA A 27 16.96 16.26 12.48
C ALA A 27 16.82 17.43 13.46
N MET A 28 15.74 18.18 13.28
CA MET A 28 15.17 19.07 14.29
C MET A 28 13.97 18.39 14.94
N ILE A 29 14.08 18.14 16.23
CA ILE A 29 13.04 17.52 17.07
C ILE A 29 12.30 18.63 17.81
N LEU A 30 11.00 18.74 17.57
CA LEU A 30 10.10 19.62 18.31
C LEU A 30 9.46 18.84 19.45
N MET A 31 9.73 19.28 20.68
CA MET A 31 9.21 18.67 21.89
C MET A 31 7.81 19.22 22.24
N ALA A 32 7.04 18.46 23.01
CA ALA A 32 5.69 18.83 23.46
C ALA A 32 5.67 20.08 24.35
N ASP A 33 6.77 20.36 25.05
CA ASP A 33 6.98 21.59 25.85
C ASP A 33 7.37 22.82 25.01
N GLY A 34 7.44 22.67 23.69
CA GLY A 34 7.80 23.73 22.74
C GLY A 34 9.31 23.89 22.50
N ARG A 35 10.16 23.15 23.21
CA ARG A 35 11.61 23.17 22.97
C ARG A 35 11.96 22.52 21.64
N ARG A 36 13.02 23.02 21.01
CA ARG A 36 13.58 22.46 19.77
C ARG A 36 14.97 21.93 20.06
N GLN A 37 15.23 20.70 19.66
CA GLN A 37 16.54 20.05 19.80
C GLN A 37 17.02 19.66 18.41
N ARG A 38 18.24 20.06 18.04
CA ARG A 38 18.90 19.59 16.84
C ARG A 38 19.84 18.44 17.21
N GLY A 39 19.81 17.36 16.46
CA GLY A 39 20.62 16.19 16.71
C GLY A 39 20.51 15.16 15.59
N PHE A 40 20.95 13.94 15.87
CA PHE A 40 20.95 12.82 14.94
C PHE A 40 20.08 11.71 15.52
N VAL A 41 19.01 11.36 14.79
CA VAL A 41 18.13 10.24 15.16
C VAL A 41 18.78 8.95 14.71
N GLN A 42 18.94 8.02 15.64
CA GLN A 42 19.63 6.74 15.39
C GLN A 42 18.65 5.59 15.29
N ASP A 43 17.59 5.61 16.09
CA ASP A 43 16.57 4.56 16.09
C ASP A 43 15.23 5.06 16.64
N THR A 44 14.14 4.42 16.23
CA THR A 44 12.78 4.77 16.64
C THR A 44 11.93 3.53 16.81
N ASN A 45 11.03 3.57 17.78
CA ASN A 45 10.02 2.53 18.00
C ASN A 45 8.69 3.14 18.44
N ASP A 46 7.73 2.28 18.76
CA ASP A 46 6.41 2.64 19.25
C ASP A 46 6.41 3.45 20.56
N LYS A 47 7.52 3.47 21.30
CA LYS A 47 7.66 4.17 22.59
C LYS A 47 8.38 5.52 22.50
N GLY A 48 9.11 5.78 21.43
CA GLY A 48 9.92 7.00 21.31
C GLY A 48 11.10 6.88 20.36
N LEU A 49 12.00 7.85 20.42
CA LEU A 49 13.19 7.94 19.58
C LEU A 49 14.47 8.05 20.39
N LEU A 50 15.52 7.38 19.89
CA LEU A 50 16.89 7.47 20.35
C LEU A 50 17.63 8.49 19.48
N PHE A 51 18.28 9.45 20.13
CA PHE A 51 19.05 10.48 19.45
C PHE A 51 20.34 10.86 20.18
N THR A 52 21.21 11.53 19.45
CA THR A 52 22.44 12.15 19.96
C THR A 52 22.53 13.60 19.50
N LEU A 53 23.22 14.45 20.25
CA LEU A 53 23.51 15.83 19.83
C LEU A 53 24.78 15.91 18.96
N VAL A 54 25.56 14.83 18.90
CA VAL A 54 26.83 14.74 18.17
C VAL A 54 26.78 13.55 17.23
N GLU A 55 27.07 13.79 15.95
CA GLU A 55 27.14 12.76 14.90
C GLU A 55 28.13 11.65 15.29
N GLY A 56 27.76 10.40 15.04
CA GLY A 56 28.55 9.21 15.32
C GLY A 56 28.69 8.85 16.81
N ALA A 57 28.23 9.71 17.73
CA ALA A 57 28.25 9.41 19.15
C ALA A 57 27.10 8.45 19.51
N PRO A 58 27.29 7.51 20.47
CA PRO A 58 26.21 6.65 20.91
C PRO A 58 25.03 7.49 21.44
N GLY A 59 23.81 7.03 21.16
CA GLY A 59 22.58 7.70 21.60
C GLY A 59 22.58 7.94 23.11
N THR A 60 22.65 9.21 23.49
CA THR A 60 22.68 9.66 24.89
C THR A 60 21.33 10.21 25.35
N GLY A 61 20.41 10.47 24.41
CA GLY A 61 19.08 10.98 24.67
C GLY A 61 18.00 10.02 24.19
N TYR A 62 17.00 9.77 25.05
CA TYR A 62 15.75 9.12 24.66
C TYR A 62 14.62 10.13 24.81
N ALA A 63 13.92 10.42 23.71
CA ALA A 63 12.70 11.23 23.75
C ALA A 63 11.49 10.30 23.62
N TRP A 64 10.67 10.27 24.67
CA TRP A 64 9.46 9.45 24.68
C TRP A 64 8.45 9.98 23.66
N ASP A 65 7.62 9.11 23.13
CA ASP A 65 6.61 9.46 22.14
C ASP A 65 5.68 10.60 22.60
N THR A 66 5.30 10.58 23.88
CA THR A 66 4.48 11.64 24.50
C THR A 66 5.16 13.00 24.55
N GLN A 67 6.48 13.04 24.36
CA GLN A 67 7.28 14.25 24.40
C GLN A 67 7.63 14.75 23.00
N VAL A 68 7.50 13.95 21.95
CA VAL A 68 7.90 14.33 20.59
C VAL A 68 6.66 14.77 19.82
N LYS A 69 6.60 16.06 19.47
CA LYS A 69 5.50 16.62 18.69
C LYS A 69 5.73 16.49 17.18
N ALA A 70 6.95 16.75 16.73
CA ALA A 70 7.31 16.65 15.32
C ALA A 70 8.81 16.42 15.16
N VAL A 71 9.20 15.80 14.04
CA VAL A 71 10.60 15.63 13.62
C VAL A 71 10.72 16.08 12.18
N ALA A 72 11.64 17.01 11.92
CA ALA A 72 11.98 17.45 10.57
C ALA A 72 13.41 17.01 10.27
N PHE A 73 13.60 16.19 9.25
CA PHE A 73 14.94 15.75 8.83
C PHE A 73 15.49 16.67 7.75
N ASP A 74 16.80 16.91 7.81
CA ASP A 74 17.47 17.88 6.94
C ASP A 74 17.43 17.46 5.45
N GLU A 75 17.38 16.14 5.16
CA GLU A 75 17.55 15.59 3.80
C GLU A 75 16.28 14.95 3.20
N THR A 76 15.11 15.04 3.86
CA THR A 76 13.90 14.31 3.43
C THR A 76 13.53 14.57 1.97
N ASP A 77 13.58 15.82 1.53
CA ASP A 77 13.19 16.17 0.16
C ASP A 77 14.14 15.56 -0.86
N GLU A 78 15.45 15.56 -0.60
CA GLU A 78 16.44 14.97 -1.50
C GLU A 78 16.27 13.45 -1.58
N ILE A 79 16.08 12.78 -0.45
CA ILE A 79 15.87 11.33 -0.35
C ILE A 79 14.61 10.90 -1.13
N MET A 80 13.51 11.65 -0.99
CA MET A 80 12.22 11.28 -1.59
C MET A 80 12.01 11.81 -3.01
N ARG A 81 12.85 12.75 -3.49
CA ARG A 81 12.62 13.50 -4.74
C ARG A 81 12.39 12.60 -5.95
N GLU A 82 13.32 11.69 -6.22
CA GLU A 82 13.27 10.84 -7.42
C GLU A 82 12.10 9.85 -7.33
N ALA A 83 11.92 9.25 -6.15
CA ALA A 83 10.86 8.29 -5.89
C ALA A 83 9.46 8.91 -6.06
N ARG A 84 9.23 10.12 -5.51
CA ARG A 84 7.98 10.87 -5.67
C ARG A 84 7.76 11.30 -7.12
N ALA A 85 8.80 11.74 -7.82
CA ALA A 85 8.70 12.11 -9.24
C ALA A 85 8.28 10.92 -10.11
N ALA A 86 8.89 9.75 -9.92
CA ALA A 86 8.50 8.53 -10.62
C ALA A 86 7.03 8.15 -10.35
N TYR A 87 6.58 8.24 -9.10
CA TYR A 87 5.20 7.95 -8.73
C TYR A 87 4.21 8.93 -9.39
N GLN A 88 4.49 10.24 -9.33
CA GLN A 88 3.64 11.28 -9.93
C GLN A 88 3.55 11.17 -11.46
N GLN A 89 4.61 10.68 -12.12
CA GLN A 89 4.63 10.41 -13.56
C GLN A 89 3.93 9.10 -13.94
N GLY A 90 3.45 8.31 -12.96
CA GLY A 90 2.80 7.03 -13.19
C GLY A 90 3.78 5.90 -13.56
N LEU A 91 5.08 6.09 -13.34
CA LEU A 91 6.12 5.07 -13.55
C LEU A 91 6.15 4.12 -12.35
N PHE A 92 5.06 3.39 -12.13
CA PHE A 92 4.84 2.64 -10.90
C PHE A 92 5.88 1.53 -10.66
N GLU A 93 6.40 0.88 -11.69
CA GLU A 93 7.48 -0.12 -11.55
C GLU A 93 8.79 0.49 -11.04
N VAL A 94 9.10 1.73 -11.44
CA VAL A 94 10.30 2.45 -10.98
C VAL A 94 10.06 3.00 -9.59
N ALA A 95 8.90 3.61 -9.37
CA ALA A 95 8.51 4.17 -8.08
C ALA A 95 8.54 3.10 -6.98
N GLU A 96 7.97 1.91 -7.24
CA GLU A 96 7.95 0.79 -6.29
C GLU A 96 9.36 0.46 -5.76
N LYS A 97 10.35 0.33 -6.65
CA LYS A 97 11.73 0.02 -6.27
C LYS A 97 12.39 1.14 -5.48
N LEU A 98 12.26 2.38 -5.95
CA LEU A 98 12.88 3.54 -5.29
C LEU A 98 12.27 3.79 -3.90
N LEU A 99 10.95 3.72 -3.79
CA LEU A 99 10.23 3.88 -2.53
C LEU A 99 10.52 2.74 -1.56
N GLY A 100 10.62 1.50 -2.05
CA GLY A 100 11.05 0.35 -1.26
C GLY A 100 12.46 0.54 -0.69
N ASN A 101 13.41 0.96 -1.53
CA ASN A 101 14.78 1.26 -1.08
C ASN A 101 14.80 2.34 0.01
N VAL A 102 14.02 3.41 -0.12
CA VAL A 102 13.93 4.45 0.91
C VAL A 102 13.33 3.88 2.21
N ALA A 103 12.21 3.17 2.12
CA ALA A 103 11.56 2.58 3.28
C ALA A 103 12.45 1.56 4.02
N ASP A 104 13.22 0.76 3.28
CA ASP A 104 14.13 -0.25 3.83
C ASP A 104 15.43 0.36 4.37
N THR A 105 15.95 1.42 3.73
CA THR A 105 17.19 2.09 4.17
C THR A 105 16.96 2.89 5.44
N TYR A 106 15.82 3.59 5.52
CA TYR A 106 15.49 4.53 6.61
C TYR A 106 14.43 3.97 7.56
N TYR A 107 14.32 2.65 7.68
CA TYR A 107 13.34 2.02 8.57
C TYR A 107 13.51 2.40 10.05
N ASN A 108 14.72 2.81 10.44
CA ASN A 108 15.07 3.25 11.78
C ASN A 108 14.36 4.55 12.19
N VAL A 109 13.81 5.33 11.24
CA VAL A 109 13.00 6.52 11.53
C VAL A 109 11.50 6.29 11.27
N ALA A 110 11.05 5.04 11.10
CA ALA A 110 9.66 4.70 10.80
C ALA A 110 8.66 5.25 11.82
N TRP A 111 9.03 5.31 13.10
CA TRP A 111 8.10 5.59 14.19
C TRP A 111 8.00 7.06 14.58
N VAL A 112 8.67 7.98 13.88
CA VAL A 112 8.47 9.42 14.15
C VAL A 112 7.17 9.94 13.53
N PRO A 113 6.57 11.01 14.09
CA PRO A 113 5.46 11.71 13.44
C PRO A 113 5.83 12.18 12.03
N ASN A 114 4.95 11.94 11.05
CA ASN A 114 5.15 12.25 9.62
C ASN A 114 6.43 11.61 9.04
N SER A 115 6.76 10.38 9.46
CA SER A 115 7.93 9.65 8.96
C SER A 115 7.92 9.49 7.44
N PHE A 116 8.95 10.02 6.77
CA PHE A 116 9.12 9.83 5.34
C PHE A 116 9.39 8.37 4.95
N ALA A 117 9.94 7.55 5.86
CA ALA A 117 10.16 6.13 5.62
C ALA A 117 8.84 5.35 5.63
N ALA A 118 7.91 5.70 6.54
CA ALA A 118 6.56 5.16 6.53
C ALA A 118 5.77 5.66 5.31
N GLU A 119 5.94 6.94 4.92
CA GLU A 119 5.36 7.50 3.70
C GLU A 119 5.87 6.78 2.44
N ALA A 120 7.17 6.52 2.36
CA ALA A 120 7.77 5.78 1.26
C ALA A 120 7.16 4.37 1.15
N ARG A 121 7.02 3.67 2.28
CA ARG A 121 6.38 2.35 2.31
C ARG A 121 4.92 2.42 1.84
N TYR A 122 4.17 3.42 2.29
CA TYR A 122 2.80 3.64 1.83
C TYR A 122 2.74 3.78 0.30
N TYR A 123 3.56 4.64 -0.29
CA TYR A 123 3.53 4.83 -1.75
C TYR A 123 4.05 3.61 -2.52
N GLN A 124 4.97 2.82 -1.97
CA GLN A 124 5.38 1.56 -2.59
C GLN A 124 4.20 0.58 -2.66
N ILE A 125 3.44 0.45 -1.57
CA ILE A 125 2.25 -0.39 -1.52
C ILE A 125 1.20 0.08 -2.54
N GLU A 126 0.96 1.39 -2.61
CA GLU A 126 0.08 1.98 -3.62
C GLU A 126 0.58 1.71 -5.04
N ALA A 127 1.89 1.80 -5.31
CA ALA A 127 2.46 1.46 -6.61
C ALA A 127 2.22 -0.01 -6.98
N LEU A 128 2.46 -0.95 -6.05
CA LEU A 128 2.14 -2.37 -6.25
C LEU A 128 0.65 -2.60 -6.54
N ARG A 129 -0.24 -1.86 -5.86
CA ARG A 129 -1.67 -1.91 -6.11
C ARG A 129 -2.01 -1.46 -7.52
N GLN A 130 -1.43 -0.35 -8.00
CA GLN A 130 -1.61 0.13 -9.38
C GLN A 130 -1.09 -0.85 -10.43
N LEU A 131 -0.04 -1.61 -10.09
CA LEU A 131 0.53 -2.66 -10.95
C LEU A 131 -0.26 -3.98 -10.93
N GLY A 132 -1.27 -4.12 -10.06
CA GLY A 132 -1.98 -5.38 -9.88
C GLY A 132 -1.18 -6.46 -9.14
N ARG A 133 -0.04 -6.11 -8.54
CA ARG A 133 0.88 -7.01 -7.81
C ARG A 133 0.44 -7.20 -6.35
N TRP A 134 -0.86 -7.47 -6.13
CA TRP A 134 -1.46 -7.48 -4.78
C TRP A 134 -0.90 -8.55 -3.85
N LYS A 135 -0.45 -9.68 -4.41
CA LYS A 135 0.21 -10.77 -3.66
C LYS A 135 1.45 -10.30 -2.92
N GLU A 136 2.10 -9.25 -3.41
CA GLU A 136 3.34 -8.71 -2.86
C GLU A 136 3.10 -7.67 -1.76
N ILE A 137 1.88 -7.17 -1.61
CA ILE A 137 1.55 -6.19 -0.57
C ILE A 137 1.60 -6.82 0.82
N GLY A 138 1.11 -8.06 0.97
CA GLY A 138 1.01 -8.75 2.27
C GLY A 138 2.32 -8.76 3.07
N PRO A 139 3.45 -9.25 2.50
CA PRO A 139 4.75 -9.22 3.18
C PRO A 139 5.20 -7.81 3.61
N LEU A 140 4.87 -6.78 2.82
CA LEU A 140 5.24 -5.40 3.16
C LEU A 140 4.49 -4.87 4.37
N LEU A 141 3.25 -5.30 4.59
CA LEU A 141 2.43 -4.89 5.74
C LEU A 141 3.04 -5.31 7.09
N GLU A 142 3.89 -6.33 7.09
CA GLU A 142 4.56 -6.82 8.29
C GLU A 142 5.82 -6.02 8.67
N THR A 143 6.30 -5.15 7.78
CA THR A 143 7.49 -4.35 8.01
C THR A 143 7.28 -3.26 9.07
N PRO A 144 8.32 -2.84 9.81
CA PRO A 144 8.21 -1.74 10.77
C PRO A 144 7.68 -0.44 10.15
N THR A 145 8.11 -0.12 8.92
CA THR A 145 7.62 1.07 8.20
C THR A 145 6.15 1.01 7.88
N ALA A 146 5.61 -0.16 7.53
CA ALA A 146 4.17 -0.31 7.30
C ALA A 146 3.37 -0.26 8.62
N LYS A 147 3.87 -0.89 9.68
CA LYS A 147 3.23 -0.90 11.02
C LYS A 147 3.13 0.49 11.65
N ALA A 148 4.02 1.41 11.26
CA ALA A 148 3.96 2.79 11.71
C ALA A 148 2.85 3.62 11.02
N ILE A 149 2.42 3.27 9.79
CA ILE A 149 1.47 4.08 8.99
C ILE A 149 0.19 4.45 9.75
N PRO A 150 -0.52 3.50 10.42
CA PRO A 150 -1.79 3.80 11.08
C PRO A 150 -1.70 4.81 12.24
N THR A 151 -0.50 5.06 12.77
CA THR A 151 -0.31 5.91 13.96
C THR A 151 0.59 7.11 13.72
N ARG A 152 1.46 7.05 12.70
CA ARG A 152 2.51 8.05 12.47
C ARG A 152 2.29 8.93 11.26
N LEU A 153 1.48 8.50 10.29
CA LEU A 153 1.12 9.33 9.14
C LEU A 153 -0.21 10.07 9.38
N PRO A 154 -0.45 11.18 8.67
CA PRO A 154 -1.74 11.88 8.71
C PRO A 154 -2.94 10.99 8.36
N GLU A 155 -4.13 11.34 8.86
CA GLU A 155 -5.38 10.58 8.70
C GLU A 155 -5.68 10.19 7.23
N PHE A 156 -5.36 11.09 6.29
CA PHE A 156 -5.50 10.83 4.85
C PHE A 156 -4.82 9.52 4.41
N PHE A 157 -3.60 9.27 4.89
CA PHE A 157 -2.85 8.04 4.58
C PHE A 157 -3.44 6.84 5.31
N GLN A 158 -3.82 7.01 6.58
CA GLN A 158 -4.36 5.93 7.41
C GLN A 158 -5.66 5.35 6.81
N ALA A 159 -6.54 6.22 6.32
CA ALA A 159 -7.80 5.81 5.71
C ALA A 159 -7.57 4.96 4.45
N GLN A 160 -6.65 5.39 3.57
CA GLN A 160 -6.34 4.66 2.34
C GLN A 160 -5.56 3.36 2.63
N PHE A 161 -4.66 3.36 3.62
CA PHE A 161 -3.88 2.19 4.01
C PHE A 161 -4.76 1.02 4.46
N LYS A 162 -5.91 1.28 5.11
CA LYS A 162 -6.89 0.23 5.44
C LYS A 162 -7.43 -0.47 4.19
N MET A 163 -7.59 0.26 3.09
CA MET A 163 -8.01 -0.31 1.83
C MET A 163 -6.88 -1.13 1.19
N ASP A 164 -5.63 -0.69 1.30
CA ASP A 164 -4.47 -1.47 0.84
C ASP A 164 -4.33 -2.81 1.58
N GLN A 165 -4.66 -2.85 2.88
CA GLN A 165 -4.74 -4.09 3.64
C GLN A 165 -5.78 -5.05 3.06
N LEU A 166 -6.93 -4.53 2.63
CA LEU A 166 -7.97 -5.33 1.98
C LEU A 166 -7.52 -5.83 0.59
N TRP A 167 -6.78 -5.02 -0.18
CA TRP A 167 -6.15 -5.47 -1.41
C TRP A 167 -5.11 -6.56 -1.19
N ALA A 168 -4.33 -6.49 -0.10
CA ALA A 168 -3.40 -7.55 0.26
C ALA A 168 -4.11 -8.88 0.56
N GLN A 169 -5.24 -8.82 1.29
CA GLN A 169 -6.09 -10.00 1.53
C GLN A 169 -6.64 -10.57 0.23
N PHE A 170 -7.07 -9.71 -0.70
CA PHE A 170 -7.47 -10.12 -2.05
C PHE A 170 -6.33 -10.79 -2.82
N GLY A 171 -5.12 -10.22 -2.78
CA GLY A 171 -3.93 -10.84 -3.35
C GLY A 171 -3.65 -12.21 -2.74
N ALA A 172 -3.81 -12.37 -1.43
CA ALA A 172 -3.60 -13.63 -0.72
C ALA A 172 -4.76 -14.63 -0.85
N ASP A 173 -5.74 -14.37 -1.73
CA ASP A 173 -6.91 -15.21 -1.95
C ASP A 173 -7.76 -15.43 -0.66
N GLN A 174 -7.68 -14.52 0.31
CA GLN A 174 -8.39 -14.58 1.61
C GLN A 174 -9.83 -14.03 1.49
N MET A 175 -10.67 -14.67 0.67
CA MET A 175 -12.01 -14.18 0.34
C MET A 175 -12.95 -14.05 1.56
N ASP A 176 -12.76 -14.85 2.61
CA ASP A 176 -13.57 -14.74 3.84
C ASP A 176 -13.32 -13.42 4.58
N ALA A 177 -12.06 -12.97 4.64
CA ALA A 177 -11.71 -11.69 5.25
C ALA A 177 -12.32 -10.52 4.45
N ILE A 178 -12.30 -10.64 3.11
CA ILE A 178 -12.92 -9.65 2.22
C ILE A 178 -14.43 -9.62 2.40
N LYS A 179 -15.06 -10.79 2.51
CA LYS A 179 -16.50 -10.90 2.78
C LYS A 179 -16.87 -10.20 4.08
N ALA A 180 -16.15 -10.47 5.16
CA ALA A 180 -16.38 -9.80 6.44
C ALA A 180 -16.22 -8.28 6.35
N ALA A 181 -15.19 -7.80 5.63
CA ALA A 181 -14.97 -6.36 5.43
C ALA A 181 -16.09 -5.70 4.61
N VAL A 182 -16.55 -6.36 3.55
CA VAL A 182 -17.67 -5.89 2.69
C VAL A 182 -18.98 -5.86 3.48
N GLU A 183 -19.30 -6.90 4.25
CA GLU A 183 -20.52 -6.99 5.05
C GLU A 183 -20.57 -5.91 6.14
N ALA A 184 -19.43 -5.58 6.77
CA ALA A 184 -19.35 -4.56 7.81
C ALA A 184 -19.78 -3.15 7.32
N VAL A 185 -19.70 -2.89 6.02
CA VAL A 185 -20.06 -1.62 5.40
C VAL A 185 -21.37 -1.66 4.61
N GLN A 186 -22.04 -2.82 4.55
CA GLN A 186 -23.36 -2.94 3.95
C GLN A 186 -24.46 -2.50 4.91
N LEU A 187 -25.55 -1.99 4.35
CA LEU A 187 -26.80 -1.75 5.04
C LEU A 187 -27.66 -3.02 4.99
N PRO A 188 -28.37 -3.37 6.08
CA PRO A 188 -29.28 -4.49 6.06
C PRO A 188 -30.37 -4.25 5.01
N VAL A 189 -30.75 -5.29 4.29
CA VAL A 189 -31.91 -5.24 3.39
C VAL A 189 -33.16 -5.34 4.27
N VAL A 190 -33.82 -4.21 4.51
CA VAL A 190 -35.01 -4.14 5.37
C VAL A 190 -36.27 -4.15 4.49
N GLY A 191 -37.16 -5.14 4.69
CA GLY A 191 -38.48 -5.22 4.04
C GLY A 191 -38.74 -6.52 3.25
N GLN A 192 -40.03 -6.88 3.10
CA GLN A 192 -40.45 -8.07 2.33
C GLN A 192 -40.28 -7.92 0.81
N ALA A 193 -40.13 -6.68 0.32
CA ALA A 193 -39.78 -6.41 -1.07
C ALA A 193 -38.27 -6.16 -1.16
N LYS A 194 -37.52 -7.11 -1.72
CA LYS A 194 -36.15 -6.87 -2.20
C LYS A 194 -36.22 -5.91 -3.40
N LEU A 195 -36.34 -4.61 -3.12
CA LEU A 195 -36.38 -3.56 -4.16
C LEU A 195 -35.04 -3.42 -4.89
N LEU A 196 -33.95 -3.89 -4.27
CA LEU A 196 -32.62 -3.93 -4.87
C LEU A 196 -32.06 -5.36 -4.85
N PRO A 197 -31.42 -5.81 -5.94
CA PRO A 197 -30.87 -7.16 -6.04
C PRO A 197 -29.67 -7.42 -5.10
N SER A 198 -29.01 -6.36 -4.63
CA SER A 198 -27.86 -6.43 -3.68
C SER A 198 -28.03 -5.39 -2.56
N PRO A 199 -27.50 -5.64 -1.35
CA PRO A 199 -27.50 -4.67 -0.25
C PRO A 199 -26.88 -3.33 -0.66
N SER A 200 -27.38 -2.22 -0.13
CA SER A 200 -26.71 -0.92 -0.31
C SER A 200 -25.49 -0.82 0.62
N PHE A 201 -24.55 0.06 0.29
CA PHE A 201 -23.46 0.41 1.21
C PHE A 201 -23.88 1.58 2.11
N LYS A 202 -23.25 1.68 3.29
CA LYS A 202 -23.28 2.90 4.12
C LYS A 202 -22.75 4.08 3.32
N GLU A 203 -23.13 5.29 3.71
CA GLU A 203 -22.55 6.50 3.13
C GLU A 203 -21.04 6.54 3.40
N MET A 204 -20.25 6.73 2.35
CA MET A 204 -18.79 6.73 2.39
C MET A 204 -18.20 7.48 1.20
N PRO A 205 -16.92 7.87 1.23
CA PRO A 205 -16.26 8.49 0.09
C PRO A 205 -16.39 7.64 -1.17
N LEU A 206 -16.65 8.30 -2.31
CA LEU A 206 -16.86 7.62 -3.59
C LEU A 206 -15.69 6.73 -3.98
N ARG A 207 -14.47 7.13 -3.63
CA ARG A 207 -13.25 6.35 -3.86
C ARG A 207 -13.33 4.96 -3.22
N ASP A 208 -13.84 4.89 -2.00
CA ASP A 208 -13.89 3.66 -1.21
C ASP A 208 -15.11 2.83 -1.65
N LEU A 209 -16.23 3.49 -1.94
CA LEU A 209 -17.44 2.85 -2.46
C LEU A 209 -17.15 2.03 -3.73
N VAL A 210 -16.37 2.57 -4.68
CA VAL A 210 -15.99 1.85 -5.90
C VAL A 210 -15.19 0.60 -5.58
N GLN A 211 -14.25 0.68 -4.63
CA GLN A 211 -13.42 -0.47 -4.24
C GLN A 211 -14.23 -1.56 -3.54
N TYR A 212 -15.10 -1.19 -2.59
CA TYR A 212 -16.01 -2.15 -1.95
C TYR A 212 -17.01 -2.76 -2.93
N THR A 213 -17.47 -2.00 -3.92
CA THR A 213 -18.32 -2.53 -4.99
C THR A 213 -17.57 -3.57 -5.83
N PHE A 214 -16.31 -3.30 -6.18
CA PHE A 214 -15.45 -4.27 -6.88
C PHE A 214 -15.25 -5.56 -6.06
N PHE A 215 -14.95 -5.44 -4.76
CA PHE A 215 -14.78 -6.61 -3.90
C PHE A 215 -16.06 -7.42 -3.77
N ARG A 216 -17.23 -6.76 -3.67
CA ARG A 216 -18.51 -7.46 -3.68
C ARG A 216 -18.76 -8.18 -5.00
N ALA A 217 -18.41 -7.56 -6.14
CA ALA A 217 -18.50 -8.21 -7.44
C ALA A 217 -17.65 -9.49 -7.47
N LYS A 218 -16.43 -9.45 -6.94
CA LYS A 218 -15.55 -10.63 -6.82
C LYS A 218 -16.13 -11.72 -5.94
N LEU A 219 -16.70 -11.37 -4.79
CA LEU A 219 -17.37 -12.33 -3.89
C LEU A 219 -18.56 -13.01 -4.59
N ASN A 220 -19.38 -12.24 -5.31
CA ASN A 220 -20.51 -12.77 -6.08
C ASN A 220 -20.04 -13.66 -7.24
N GLU A 221 -18.96 -13.28 -7.94
CA GLU A 221 -18.36 -14.09 -9.01
C GLU A 221 -17.88 -15.44 -8.46
N THR A 222 -17.14 -15.44 -7.35
CA THR A 222 -16.64 -16.66 -6.70
C THR A 222 -17.76 -17.54 -6.17
N ALA A 223 -18.86 -16.94 -5.70
CA ALA A 223 -20.05 -17.67 -5.24
C ALA A 223 -20.95 -18.20 -6.38
N GLY A 224 -20.66 -17.87 -7.64
CA GLY A 224 -21.48 -18.25 -8.79
C GLY A 224 -22.70 -17.36 -9.05
N ASN A 225 -22.86 -16.26 -8.31
CA ASN A 225 -23.96 -15.29 -8.46
C ASN A 225 -23.64 -14.28 -9.58
N LEU A 226 -23.57 -14.78 -10.83
CA LEU A 226 -23.00 -14.03 -11.96
C LEU A 226 -23.75 -12.75 -12.32
N ASP A 227 -25.08 -12.72 -12.22
CA ASP A 227 -25.86 -11.51 -12.51
C ASP A 227 -25.58 -10.38 -11.51
N GLN A 228 -25.45 -10.73 -10.23
CA GLN A 228 -25.09 -9.78 -9.19
C GLN A 228 -23.64 -9.30 -9.35
N ALA A 229 -22.74 -10.20 -9.73
CA ALA A 229 -21.36 -9.86 -10.04
C ALA A 229 -21.28 -8.86 -11.22
N LEU A 230 -22.02 -9.10 -12.30
CA LEU A 230 -22.09 -8.20 -13.46
C LEU A 230 -22.64 -6.82 -13.07
N ALA A 231 -23.74 -6.77 -12.32
CA ALA A 231 -24.33 -5.53 -11.85
C ALA A 231 -23.31 -4.70 -11.02
N ASP A 232 -22.55 -5.35 -10.15
CA ASP A 232 -21.53 -4.69 -9.33
C ASP A 232 -20.29 -4.27 -10.13
N TYR A 233 -19.84 -5.06 -11.12
CA TYR A 233 -18.77 -4.64 -12.02
C TYR A 233 -19.17 -3.41 -12.85
N TYR A 234 -20.39 -3.36 -13.37
CA TYR A 234 -20.90 -2.17 -14.07
C TYR A 234 -21.07 -0.98 -13.14
N ARG A 235 -21.49 -1.20 -11.90
CA ARG A 235 -21.56 -0.14 -10.89
C ARG A 235 -20.18 0.42 -10.55
N THR A 236 -19.17 -0.44 -10.46
CA THR A 236 -17.77 -0.02 -10.26
C THR A 236 -17.29 0.90 -11.38
N PHE A 237 -17.66 0.59 -12.63
CA PHE A 237 -17.38 1.43 -13.80
C PHE A 237 -18.12 2.78 -13.73
N SER A 238 -19.41 2.79 -13.38
CA SER A 238 -20.24 4.00 -13.46
C SER A 238 -20.06 4.97 -12.29
N LEU A 239 -19.79 4.49 -11.08
CA LEU A 239 -19.77 5.29 -9.86
C LEU A 239 -18.76 6.46 -9.90
N THR A 240 -17.66 6.36 -10.64
CA THR A 240 -16.67 7.45 -10.79
C THR A 240 -16.52 7.95 -12.23
N PHE A 241 -17.49 7.67 -13.10
CA PHE A 241 -17.33 7.86 -14.55
C PHE A 241 -16.05 7.20 -15.10
N GLY A 242 -15.58 6.12 -14.47
CA GLY A 242 -14.33 5.45 -14.83
C GLY A 242 -13.04 6.20 -14.49
N ASN A 243 -13.07 7.23 -13.64
CA ASN A 243 -11.86 7.99 -13.25
C ASN A 243 -10.83 7.16 -12.47
N GLN A 244 -11.22 6.01 -11.93
CA GLN A 244 -10.29 5.03 -11.38
C GLN A 244 -9.90 3.99 -12.45
N LYS A 245 -8.88 4.33 -13.26
CA LYS A 245 -8.44 3.52 -14.42
C LYS A 245 -8.26 2.04 -14.06
N LEU A 246 -7.54 1.73 -12.98
CA LEU A 246 -7.30 0.35 -12.56
C LEU A 246 -8.61 -0.42 -12.35
N LEU A 247 -9.49 0.10 -11.49
CA LEU A 247 -10.76 -0.56 -11.16
C LEU A 247 -11.70 -0.67 -12.36
N ARG A 248 -11.71 0.36 -13.22
CA ARG A 248 -12.43 0.35 -14.48
C ARG A 248 -11.96 -0.79 -15.38
N ASP A 249 -10.66 -0.89 -15.60
CA ASP A 249 -10.07 -1.89 -16.49
C ASP A 249 -10.28 -3.31 -15.93
N LEU A 250 -10.11 -3.52 -14.62
CA LEU A 250 -10.36 -4.80 -13.96
C LEU A 250 -11.84 -5.22 -14.02
N SER A 251 -12.75 -4.30 -13.72
CA SER A 251 -14.19 -4.58 -13.70
C SER A 251 -14.71 -4.90 -15.10
N MET A 252 -14.28 -4.14 -16.10
CA MET A 252 -14.66 -4.40 -17.49
C MET A 252 -14.13 -5.75 -17.96
N LYS A 253 -12.84 -6.07 -17.71
CA LYS A 253 -12.28 -7.38 -18.06
C LYS A 253 -13.05 -8.53 -17.40
N ALA A 254 -13.41 -8.39 -16.12
CA ALA A 254 -14.17 -9.40 -15.39
C ALA A 254 -15.60 -9.56 -15.94
N ALA A 255 -16.33 -8.46 -16.16
CA ALA A 255 -17.67 -8.48 -16.72
C ALA A 255 -17.71 -9.14 -18.11
N LEU A 256 -16.75 -8.81 -18.97
CA LEU A 256 -16.64 -9.39 -20.30
C LEU A 256 -16.29 -10.88 -20.26
N SER A 257 -15.42 -11.29 -19.34
CA SER A 257 -15.12 -12.71 -19.12
C SER A 257 -16.36 -13.49 -18.69
N ILE A 258 -17.17 -12.95 -17.78
CA ILE A 258 -18.45 -13.57 -17.37
C ILE A 258 -19.40 -13.70 -18.57
N GLN A 259 -19.55 -12.65 -19.37
CA GLN A 259 -20.41 -12.65 -20.57
C GLN A 259 -19.92 -13.62 -21.64
N ALA A 260 -18.61 -13.73 -21.86
CA ALA A 260 -18.03 -14.66 -22.84
C ALA A 260 -18.25 -16.12 -22.43
N ARG A 261 -18.22 -16.42 -21.13
CA ARG A 261 -18.43 -17.77 -20.59
C ARG A 261 -19.90 -18.17 -20.47
N ASN A 262 -20.83 -17.20 -20.55
CA ASN A 262 -22.27 -17.42 -20.38
C ASN A 262 -23.08 -16.81 -21.53
N PRO A 263 -23.18 -17.48 -22.68
CA PRO A 263 -23.91 -16.96 -23.85
C PRO A 263 -25.40 -16.70 -23.62
N ALA A 264 -26.01 -17.32 -22.61
CA ALA A 264 -27.39 -17.04 -22.20
C ALA A 264 -27.56 -15.59 -21.71
N LEU A 265 -26.58 -15.07 -20.96
CA LEU A 265 -26.58 -13.69 -20.47
C LEU A 265 -26.36 -12.65 -21.59
N GLN A 266 -25.83 -13.07 -22.75
CA GLN A 266 -25.74 -12.22 -23.95
C GLN A 266 -27.07 -12.08 -24.68
N LYS A 267 -28.00 -13.03 -24.50
CA LYS A 267 -29.31 -13.03 -25.19
C LYS A 267 -30.37 -12.22 -24.47
N GLU A 268 -30.26 -12.07 -23.14
CA GLU A 268 -31.22 -11.30 -22.33
C GLU A 268 -30.83 -9.83 -22.15
N GLY A 269 -29.55 -9.48 -22.25
CA GLY A 269 -29.06 -8.10 -22.28
C GLY A 269 -28.38 -7.84 -23.61
N GLY A 270 -28.92 -6.94 -24.45
CA GLY A 270 -28.44 -6.59 -25.79
C GLY A 270 -27.00 -6.07 -25.84
N ALA A 271 -26.03 -6.94 -25.59
CA ALA A 271 -24.60 -6.68 -25.72
C ALA A 271 -24.29 -6.61 -27.21
N SER A 272 -24.32 -5.40 -27.73
CA SER A 272 -24.01 -5.09 -29.12
C SER A 272 -22.60 -5.65 -29.47
N PRO A 273 -22.42 -6.31 -30.63
CA PRO A 273 -21.13 -6.85 -31.12
C PRO A 273 -19.95 -5.85 -31.09
N MET A 274 -20.27 -4.56 -30.92
CA MET A 274 -19.33 -3.47 -30.74
C MET A 274 -18.48 -3.59 -29.47
N VAL A 275 -19.05 -4.10 -28.35
CA VAL A 275 -18.32 -4.29 -27.09
C VAL A 275 -17.24 -5.36 -27.27
N LEU A 276 -17.56 -6.47 -27.94
CA LEU A 276 -16.62 -7.55 -28.25
C LEU A 276 -15.49 -7.10 -29.19
N ARG A 277 -15.77 -6.20 -30.15
CA ARG A 277 -14.73 -5.63 -31.04
C ARG A 277 -13.76 -4.70 -30.33
N GLN A 278 -14.21 -3.97 -29.31
CA GLN A 278 -13.34 -3.11 -28.50
C GLN A 278 -12.35 -3.90 -27.61
N ILE A 279 -12.68 -5.15 -27.29
CA ILE A 279 -11.80 -6.08 -26.55
C ILE A 279 -10.55 -6.42 -27.34
N GLN A 280 -10.69 -6.67 -28.64
CA GLN A 280 -9.57 -7.03 -29.52
C GLN A 280 -8.63 -5.85 -29.77
N SER A 281 -9.10 -4.61 -29.58
CA SER A 281 -8.26 -3.41 -29.71
C SER A 281 -7.56 -2.97 -28.42
N LEU A 282 -7.84 -3.62 -27.29
CA LEU A 282 -7.27 -3.30 -25.97
C LEU A 282 -6.34 -4.39 -25.42
N ALA A 283 -6.12 -5.46 -26.19
CA ALA A 283 -5.09 -6.47 -25.94
C ALA A 283 -3.83 -6.14 -26.73
#